data_AF-A0A350P5R2-F1
#
_entry.id   AF-A0A350P5R2-F1
#
_cell.length_a   1.000
_cell.length_b   1.000
_cell.length_c   1.000
_cell.angle_alpha   90.00
_cell.angle_beta   90.00
_cell.angle_gamma   90.00
#
_symmetry.space_group_name_H-M   'P 1'
#
loop_
_entity.id
_entity.type
_entity.pdbx_description
1 polymer ?
#
loop_
_entity_poly.entity_id
_entity_poly.type
_entity_poly.pdbx_seq_one_letter_code
_entity_poly.pdbx_strand_id
1 'polypeptide(L)'
;RNEKKLVAPLLLSSTLLFYAGMAFAYFVVFPIAFAFFNSVAPEGVTVSTDISSYLNFVLKLFFAFGVSFEIPIAIILLCWTGVTDAKSLRAKRPYVVVGAFILGMLLTPPDIISQTLLAIPMWFLFEVGVIVGGLYAGKTKQSDDESVENVSE
;
A
#
# COMPACT_ATOMS: atom_id res chain seq x y z
N ARG A 1 19.95 23.29 3.55
CA ARG A 1 19.06 23.93 2.54
C ARG A 1 18.68 22.99 1.37
N ASN A 2 18.53 21.67 1.62
CA ASN A 2 18.23 20.66 0.57
C ASN A 2 16.95 19.84 0.82
N GLU A 3 16.21 20.07 1.91
CA GLU A 3 14.99 19.30 2.23
C GLU A 3 13.84 19.53 1.24
N LYS A 4 13.70 20.76 0.72
CA LYS A 4 12.64 21.10 -0.25
C LYS A 4 12.78 20.38 -1.59
N LYS A 5 13.98 19.92 -1.96
CA LYS A 5 14.22 19.23 -3.24
C LYS A 5 13.78 17.77 -3.23
N LEU A 6 13.64 17.13 -2.07
CA LEU A 6 13.16 15.74 -1.96
C LEU A 6 11.64 15.65 -1.78
N VAL A 7 11.02 16.67 -1.19
CA VAL A 7 9.56 16.74 -1.03
C VAL A 7 8.87 16.82 -2.40
N ALA A 8 9.38 17.63 -3.34
CA ALA A 8 8.78 17.78 -4.66
C ALA A 8 8.69 16.46 -5.49
N PRO A 9 9.77 15.67 -5.68
CA PRO A 9 9.70 14.39 -6.39
C PRO A 9 8.88 13.35 -5.62
N LEU A 10 8.86 13.41 -4.29
CA LEU A 10 8.05 12.50 -3.48
C LEU A 10 6.55 12.79 -3.61
N LEU A 11 6.13 14.05 -3.63
CA LEU A 11 4.74 14.44 -3.89
C LEU A 11 4.28 14.04 -5.29
N LEU A 12 5.15 14.20 -6.29
CA LEU A 12 4.88 13.73 -7.66
C LEU A 12 4.75 12.20 -7.70
N SER A 13 5.64 11.50 -7.00
CA SER A 13 5.61 10.03 -6.90
C SER A 13 4.36 9.54 -6.19
N SER A 14 3.94 10.19 -5.10
CA SER A 14 2.68 9.91 -4.39
C SER A 14 1.48 10.08 -5.31
N THR A 15 1.39 11.22 -6.01
CA THR A 15 0.31 11.44 -6.98
C THR A 15 0.25 10.33 -8.04
N LEU A 16 1.40 9.97 -8.61
CA LEU A 16 1.50 8.90 -9.61
C LEU A 16 1.13 7.54 -9.02
N LEU A 17 1.55 7.26 -7.79
CA LEU A 17 1.28 6.02 -7.08
C LEU A 17 -0.19 5.89 -6.70
N PHE A 18 -0.87 6.99 -6.34
CA PHE A 18 -2.31 7.03 -6.13
C PHE A 18 -3.07 6.63 -7.40
N TYR A 19 -2.73 7.24 -8.55
CA TYR A 19 -3.33 6.87 -9.84
C TYR A 19 -2.99 5.43 -10.22
N ALA A 20 -1.78 4.96 -9.94
CA ALA A 20 -1.41 3.56 -10.12
C ALA A 20 -2.24 2.63 -9.23
N GLY A 21 -2.57 3.05 -8.01
CA GLY A 21 -3.46 2.32 -7.09
C GLY A 21 -4.89 2.25 -7.61
N MET A 22 -5.42 3.35 -8.14
CA MET A 22 -6.73 3.36 -8.82
C MET A 22 -6.72 2.43 -10.03
N ALA A 23 -5.69 2.51 -10.88
CA ALA A 23 -5.55 1.63 -12.03
C ALA A 23 -5.43 0.16 -11.62
N PHE A 24 -4.66 -0.16 -10.58
CA PHE A 24 -4.51 -1.50 -10.06
C PHE A 24 -5.83 -2.07 -9.52
N ALA A 25 -6.59 -1.26 -8.77
CA ALA A 25 -7.89 -1.65 -8.27
C ALA A 25 -8.86 -1.98 -9.41
N TYR A 26 -8.89 -1.16 -10.47
CA TYR A 26 -9.77 -1.35 -11.62
C TYR A 26 -9.37 -2.49 -12.56
N PHE A 27 -8.08 -2.58 -12.93
CA PHE A 27 -7.62 -3.52 -13.94
C PHE A 27 -7.20 -4.88 -13.40
N VAL A 28 -6.87 -5.00 -12.11
CA VAL A 28 -6.38 -6.25 -11.53
C VAL A 28 -7.35 -6.76 -10.49
N VAL A 29 -7.64 -5.98 -9.45
CA VAL A 29 -8.40 -6.48 -8.31
C VAL A 29 -9.85 -6.74 -8.68
N PHE A 30 -10.47 -5.78 -9.35
CA PHE A 30 -11.87 -5.85 -9.76
C PHE A 30 -12.17 -7.09 -10.64
N PRO A 31 -11.48 -7.36 -11.76
CA PRO A 31 -11.78 -8.54 -12.57
C PRO A 31 -11.57 -9.86 -11.81
N ILE A 32 -10.58 -9.94 -10.92
CA ILE A 32 -10.35 -11.16 -10.14
C ILE A 32 -11.48 -11.36 -9.11
N ALA A 33 -11.91 -10.29 -8.43
CA ALA A 33 -13.03 -10.36 -7.49
C ALA A 33 -14.35 -10.78 -8.19
N PHE A 34 -14.63 -10.24 -9.39
CA PHE A 34 -15.82 -10.64 -10.16
C PHE A 34 -15.71 -12.04 -10.75
N ALA A 35 -14.52 -12.46 -11.20
CA ALA A 35 -14.30 -13.84 -11.62
C ALA A 35 -14.56 -14.83 -10.48
N PHE A 36 -14.19 -14.47 -9.25
CA PHE A 36 -14.52 -15.24 -8.06
C PHE A 36 -16.02 -15.26 -7.76
N PHE A 37 -16.71 -14.11 -7.78
CA PHE A 37 -18.17 -14.09 -7.57
C PHE A 37 -18.93 -14.96 -8.59
N ASN A 38 -18.48 -14.97 -9.85
CA ASN A 38 -19.07 -15.81 -10.88
C ASN A 38 -18.75 -17.31 -10.69
N SER A 39 -17.58 -17.67 -10.13
CA SER A 39 -17.20 -19.08 -9.96
C SER A 39 -17.91 -19.77 -8.78
N VAL A 40 -18.42 -19.00 -7.83
CA VAL A 40 -19.16 -19.49 -6.65
C VAL A 40 -20.68 -19.53 -6.91
N ALA A 41 -21.16 -18.94 -8.01
CA ALA A 41 -22.56 -18.93 -8.37
C ALA A 41 -23.03 -20.34 -8.84
N PRO A 42 -24.13 -20.90 -8.29
CA PRO A 42 -24.69 -22.16 -8.75
C PRO A 42 -25.14 -22.10 -10.22
N GLU A 43 -24.95 -23.19 -10.97
CA GLU A 43 -25.44 -23.29 -12.35
C GLU A 43 -26.95 -23.03 -12.40
N GLY A 44 -27.35 -22.02 -13.18
CA GLY A 44 -28.76 -21.64 -13.36
C GLY A 44 -29.27 -20.47 -12.50
N VAL A 45 -28.45 -19.91 -11.60
CA VAL A 45 -28.78 -18.67 -10.88
C VAL A 45 -28.12 -17.49 -11.58
N THR A 46 -28.92 -16.57 -12.13
CA THR A 46 -28.39 -15.29 -12.62
C THR A 46 -27.92 -14.49 -11.42
N VAL A 47 -26.63 -14.20 -11.36
CA VAL A 47 -26.03 -13.29 -10.38
C VAL A 47 -26.55 -11.87 -10.66
N SER A 48 -27.72 -11.56 -10.12
CA SER A 48 -28.32 -10.23 -10.18
C SER A 48 -27.75 -9.42 -9.03
N THR A 49 -26.47 -9.02 -9.11
CA THR A 49 -25.90 -8.09 -8.13
C THR A 49 -26.68 -6.78 -8.20
N ASP A 50 -27.29 -6.40 -7.09
CA ASP A 50 -27.90 -5.10 -6.92
C ASP A 50 -26.87 -3.99 -7.23
N ILE A 51 -27.26 -3.03 -8.08
CA ILE A 51 -26.36 -1.96 -8.55
C ILE A 51 -25.83 -1.12 -7.40
N SER A 52 -26.62 -0.93 -6.34
CA SER A 52 -26.20 -0.16 -5.16
C SER A 52 -25.11 -0.92 -4.40
N SER A 53 -25.27 -2.23 -4.24
CA SER A 53 -24.25 -3.10 -3.61
C SER A 53 -22.97 -3.16 -4.42
N TYR A 54 -23.09 -3.27 -5.75
CA TYR A 54 -21.97 -3.19 -6.69
C TYR A 54 -21.21 -1.87 -6.55
N LEU A 55 -21.89 -0.73 -6.68
CA LEU A 55 -21.25 0.59 -6.60
C LEU A 55 -20.59 0.81 -5.25
N ASN A 56 -21.24 0.41 -4.14
CA ASN A 56 -20.66 0.48 -2.81
C ASN A 56 -19.37 -0.36 -2.68
N PHE A 57 -19.36 -1.57 -3.24
CA PHE A 57 -18.16 -2.41 -3.27
C PHE A 57 -17.02 -1.72 -4.05
N VAL A 58 -17.31 -1.24 -5.27
CA VAL A 58 -16.33 -0.55 -6.12
C VAL A 58 -15.77 0.70 -5.44
N LEU A 59 -16.62 1.54 -4.85
CA LEU A 59 -16.20 2.75 -4.15
C LEU A 59 -15.31 2.44 -2.95
N LYS A 60 -15.67 1.44 -2.14
CA LYS A 60 -14.85 0.98 -1.02
C LYS A 60 -13.49 0.46 -1.49
N LEU A 61 -13.49 -0.33 -2.56
CA LEU A 61 -12.28 -0.89 -3.16
C LEU A 61 -11.33 0.22 -3.61
N PHE A 62 -11.83 1.18 -4.39
CA PHE A 62 -11.03 2.33 -4.80
C PHE A 62 -10.51 3.12 -3.62
N PHE A 63 -11.36 3.45 -2.65
CA PHE A 63 -10.92 4.19 -1.47
C PHE A 63 -9.79 3.47 -0.73
N ALA A 64 -9.95 2.18 -0.45
CA ALA A 64 -8.94 1.42 0.28
C ALA A 64 -7.65 1.22 -0.51
N PHE A 65 -7.70 0.90 -1.80
CA PHE A 65 -6.49 0.74 -2.59
C PHE A 65 -5.79 2.06 -2.87
N GLY A 66 -6.53 3.15 -3.11
CA GLY A 66 -5.94 4.48 -3.26
C GLY A 66 -5.15 4.89 -2.03
N VAL A 67 -5.75 4.74 -0.85
CA VAL A 67 -5.07 5.02 0.43
C VAL A 67 -3.93 4.02 0.69
N SER A 68 -4.11 2.74 0.37
CA SER A 68 -3.07 1.72 0.58
C SER A 68 -1.84 1.97 -0.28
N PHE A 69 -2.01 2.50 -1.49
CA PHE A 69 -0.90 2.87 -2.36
C PHE A 69 -0.11 4.08 -1.85
N GLU A 70 -0.61 4.84 -0.86
CA GLU A 70 0.17 5.87 -0.17
C GLU A 70 1.04 5.32 0.98
N ILE A 71 0.80 4.08 1.43
CA ILE A 71 1.58 3.44 2.50
C ILE A 71 3.10 3.45 2.21
N PRO A 72 3.58 3.10 1.00
CA PRO A 72 5.01 3.14 0.70
C PRO A 72 5.62 4.54 0.90
N ILE A 73 4.92 5.59 0.45
CA ILE A 73 5.37 6.97 0.59
C ILE A 73 5.38 7.39 2.05
N ALA A 74 4.34 7.04 2.81
CA ALA A 74 4.29 7.31 4.25
C ALA A 74 5.47 6.65 4.99
N ILE A 75 5.80 5.40 4.65
CA ILE A 75 6.96 4.71 5.24
C ILE A 75 8.27 5.40 4.89
N ILE A 76 8.47 5.75 3.61
CA ILE A 76 9.67 6.46 3.17
C ILE A 76 9.84 7.77 3.95
N LEU A 77 8.78 8.54 4.13
CA LEU A 77 8.79 9.77 4.92
C LEU A 77 9.11 9.53 6.39
N LEU A 78 8.51 8.53 7.01
CA LEU A 78 8.78 8.18 8.42
C LEU A 78 10.24 7.72 8.63
N CYS A 79 10.80 6.98 7.68
CA CYS A 79 12.20 6.58 7.71
C CYS A 79 13.14 7.75 7.45
N TRP A 80 12.81 8.62 6.50
CA TRP A 80 13.62 9.78 6.15
C TRP A 80 13.65 10.85 7.26
N THR A 81 12.52 11.08 7.94
CA THR A 81 12.42 12.01 9.08
C THR A 81 13.03 11.46 10.38
N GLY A 82 13.45 10.18 10.40
CA GLY A 82 14.01 9.54 11.59
C GLY A 82 12.97 9.17 12.66
N VAL A 83 11.66 9.33 12.38
CA VAL A 83 10.58 8.93 13.31
C VAL A 83 10.57 7.41 13.53
N THR A 84 10.98 6.64 12.51
CA THR A 84 11.10 5.19 12.62
C THR A 84 12.26 4.66 11.77
N ASP A 85 12.69 3.43 12.05
CA ASP A 85 13.74 2.75 11.27
C ASP A 85 13.14 1.55 10.52
N ALA A 86 13.73 1.20 9.37
CA ALA A 86 13.31 0.05 8.58
C ALA A 86 13.34 -1.26 9.39
N LYS A 87 14.28 -1.43 10.33
CA LYS A 87 14.34 -2.58 11.24
C LYS A 87 13.12 -2.64 12.17
N SER A 88 12.71 -1.50 12.71
CA SER A 88 11.52 -1.39 13.58
C SER A 88 10.23 -1.66 12.81
N LEU A 89 10.14 -1.20 11.55
CA LEU A 89 9.00 -1.52 10.67
C LEU A 89 8.95 -3.01 10.32
N ARG A 90 10.11 -3.64 10.06
CA ARG A 90 10.17 -5.09 9.79
C ARG A 90 9.67 -5.92 10.98
N ALA A 91 9.93 -5.49 12.22
CA ALA A 91 9.38 -6.16 13.39
C ALA A 91 7.84 -6.09 13.45
N LYS A 92 7.23 -5.09 12.80
CA LYS A 92 5.78 -4.89 12.77
C LYS A 92 5.05 -5.58 11.61
N ARG A 93 5.74 -6.41 10.81
CA ARG A 93 5.13 -7.21 9.72
C ARG A 93 3.84 -7.93 10.13
N PRO A 94 3.77 -8.61 11.29
CA PRO A 94 2.55 -9.32 11.68
C PRO A 94 1.35 -8.39 11.85
N TYR A 95 1.55 -7.18 12.39
CA TYR A 95 0.46 -6.20 12.56
C TYR A 95 -0.07 -5.69 11.22
N VAL A 96 0.82 -5.50 10.24
CA VAL A 96 0.42 -5.05 8.89
C VAL A 96 -0.35 -6.14 8.17
N VAL A 97 0.09 -7.40 8.29
CA VAL A 97 -0.64 -8.54 7.74
C VAL A 97 -2.05 -8.61 8.35
N VAL A 98 -2.18 -8.51 9.67
CA VAL A 98 -3.49 -8.47 10.35
C VAL A 98 -4.33 -7.29 9.86
N GLY A 99 -3.75 -6.09 9.74
CA GLY A 99 -4.44 -4.91 9.21
C GLY A 99 -4.93 -5.09 7.78
N ALA A 100 -4.13 -5.71 6.91
CA ALA A 100 -4.51 -6.02 5.54
C ALA A 100 -5.68 -7.02 5.48
N PHE A 101 -5.67 -8.04 6.33
CA PHE A 101 -6.80 -8.96 6.44
C PHE A 101 -8.06 -8.29 6.99
N ILE A 102 -7.95 -7.40 7.98
CA ILE A 102 -9.09 -6.61 8.51
C ILE A 102 -9.68 -5.71 7.42
N LEU A 103 -8.83 -5.01 6.66
CA LEU A 103 -9.28 -4.24 5.51
C LEU A 103 -9.96 -5.14 4.47
N GLY A 104 -9.38 -6.31 4.16
CA GLY A 104 -10.01 -7.30 3.30
C GLY A 104 -11.42 -7.69 3.76
N MET A 105 -11.63 -7.93 5.06
CA MET A 105 -12.96 -8.24 5.63
C MET A 105 -13.95 -7.08 5.52
N LEU A 106 -13.48 -5.83 5.53
CA LEU A 106 -14.35 -4.66 5.40
C LEU A 106 -14.77 -4.41 3.96
N LEU A 107 -13.88 -4.76 3.02
CA LEU A 107 -14.04 -4.52 1.59
C LEU A 107 -14.80 -5.63 0.89
N THR A 108 -14.53 -6.88 1.24
CA THR A 108 -15.21 -8.06 0.70
C THR A 108 -16.19 -8.63 1.71
N PRO A 109 -17.23 -9.36 1.27
CA PRO A 109 -17.96 -10.26 2.16
C PRO A 109 -16.98 -11.19 2.90
N PRO A 110 -17.39 -11.90 3.98
CA PRO A 110 -16.53 -12.80 4.73
C PRO A 110 -16.15 -14.05 3.90
N ASP A 111 -15.32 -13.84 2.89
CA ASP A 111 -14.81 -14.82 1.93
C ASP A 111 -13.28 -14.83 1.99
N ILE A 112 -12.72 -15.99 2.30
CA ILE A 112 -11.28 -16.15 2.56
C ILE A 112 -10.45 -15.92 1.29
N ILE A 113 -10.97 -16.28 0.11
CA ILE A 113 -10.23 -16.22 -1.15
C ILE A 113 -10.05 -14.76 -1.59
N SER A 114 -11.15 -14.03 -1.68
CA SER A 114 -11.18 -12.61 -2.00
C SER A 114 -10.42 -11.81 -0.95
N GLN A 115 -10.61 -12.11 0.34
CA GLN A 115 -9.89 -11.43 1.41
C GLN A 115 -8.37 -11.62 1.31
N THR A 116 -7.89 -12.84 1.02
CA THR A 116 -6.47 -13.12 0.86
C THR A 116 -5.91 -12.45 -0.39
N LEU A 117 -6.66 -12.48 -1.49
CA LEU A 117 -6.32 -11.81 -2.74
C LEU A 117 -6.14 -10.30 -2.55
N LEU A 118 -6.96 -9.67 -1.69
CA LEU A 118 -6.82 -8.25 -1.34
C LEU A 118 -5.65 -7.99 -0.37
N ALA A 119 -5.41 -8.90 0.57
CA ALA A 119 -4.36 -8.76 1.57
C ALA A 119 -2.95 -8.84 0.97
N ILE A 120 -2.74 -9.67 -0.06
CA ILE A 120 -1.43 -9.86 -0.70
C ILE A 120 -0.87 -8.54 -1.28
N PRO A 121 -1.59 -7.78 -2.13
CA PRO A 121 -1.13 -6.49 -2.63
C PRO A 121 -0.85 -5.48 -1.51
N MET A 122 -1.68 -5.42 -0.48
CA MET A 122 -1.46 -4.52 0.66
C MET A 122 -0.17 -4.85 1.41
N TRP A 123 0.08 -6.13 1.65
CA TRP A 123 1.33 -6.59 2.25
C TRP A 123 2.54 -6.30 1.35
N PHE A 124 2.41 -6.50 0.04
CA PHE A 124 3.44 -6.19 -0.93
C PHE A 124 3.81 -4.70 -0.93
N LEU A 125 2.82 -3.80 -0.91
CA LEU A 125 3.04 -2.35 -0.83
C LEU A 125 3.83 -1.98 0.44
N PHE A 126 3.46 -2.57 1.58
CA PHE A 126 4.22 -2.36 2.81
C PHE A 126 5.68 -2.79 2.66
N GLU A 127 5.93 -3.97 2.07
CA GLU A 127 7.29 -4.47 1.87
C GLU A 127 8.13 -3.55 0.97
N VAL A 128 7.54 -3.09 -0.13
CA VAL A 128 8.17 -2.11 -1.03
C VAL A 128 8.50 -0.82 -0.26
N GLY A 129 7.55 -0.32 0.53
CA GLY A 129 7.76 0.87 1.37
C GLY A 129 8.94 0.72 2.33
N VAL A 130 9.01 -0.41 3.04
CA VAL A 130 10.10 -0.69 3.99
C VAL A 130 11.45 -0.81 3.30
N ILE A 131 11.52 -1.46 2.13
CA ILE A 131 12.75 -1.60 1.36
C ILE A 131 13.24 -0.23 0.90
N VAL A 132 12.38 0.56 0.23
CA VAL A 132 12.75 1.87 -0.30
C VAL A 132 13.06 2.86 0.83
N GLY A 133 12.25 2.87 1.89
CA GLY A 133 12.47 3.72 3.06
C GLY A 133 13.80 3.42 3.76
N GLY A 134 14.18 2.15 3.87
CA GLY A 134 15.47 1.75 4.42
C GLY A 134 16.67 2.21 3.58
N LEU A 135 16.55 2.15 2.24
CA LEU A 135 17.59 2.63 1.33
C LEU A 135 17.76 4.15 1.41
N TYR A 136 16.67 4.90 1.53
CA TYR A 136 16.70 6.36 1.66
C TYR A 136 17.28 6.83 3.00
N ALA A 137 16.90 6.19 4.11
CA ALA A 137 17.43 6.51 5.44
C ALA A 137 18.94 6.20 5.58
N GLY A 138 19.42 5.13 4.93
CA GLY A 138 20.84 4.79 4.92
C GLY A 138 21.73 5.86 4.26
N LYS A 139 21.21 6.55 3.23
CA LYS A 139 21.93 7.64 2.55
C LYS A 139 22.09 8.89 3.40
N THR A 140 21.09 9.23 4.21
CA THR A 140 21.13 10.42 5.09
C THR A 140 22.15 10.23 6.22
N LYS A 141 22.22 9.02 6.81
CA LYS A 141 23.17 8.72 7.89
C LYS A 141 24.64 8.82 7.45
N GLN A 142 24.93 8.48 6.18
CA GLN A 142 26.29 8.52 5.64
C GLN A 142 26.75 9.95 5.30
N SER A 143 25.83 10.85 4.91
CA SER A 143 26.16 12.26 4.67
C SER A 143 26.40 13.07 5.96
N ASP A 144 25.81 12.67 7.08
CA ASP A 144 26.06 13.32 8.37
C ASP A 144 27.40 12.86 8.99
N ASP A 145 27.79 11.58 8.86
CA ASP A 145 29.08 11.06 9.36
C ASP A 145 30.28 11.64 8.61
N GLU A 146 30.22 11.77 7.27
CA GLU A 146 31.28 12.38 6.46
C GLU A 146 31.48 13.88 6.78
N SER A 147 30.45 14.56 7.31
CA SER A 147 30.53 15.98 7.67
C SER A 147 31.20 16.22 9.02
N VAL A 148 31.17 15.22 9.91
CA VAL A 148 31.83 15.30 11.22
C VAL A 148 33.31 14.97 11.10
N GLU A 149 33.68 14.02 10.24
CA GLU A 149 35.09 13.60 10.04
C GLU A 149 35.94 14.69 9.35
N ASN A 150 35.36 15.46 8.43
CA ASN A 150 36.03 16.57 7.73
C ASN A 150 36.18 17.88 8.54
N VAL A 151 35.59 17.98 9.73
CA VAL A 151 35.73 19.16 10.62
C VAL A 151 36.82 18.93 11.69
N SER A 152 37.27 17.68 11.85
CA SER A 152 38.32 17.27 12.77
C SER A 152 39.73 17.20 12.18
N GLU A 153 39.89 17.42 10.87
CA GLU A 153 41.19 17.64 10.18
C GLU A 153 41.44 19.13 9.91
#